data_AF-A0A3N4JZ58-F1
#
_entry.id   AF-A0A3N4JZ58-F1
#
_cell.length_a   1.000
_cell.length_b   1.000
_cell.length_c   1.000
_cell.angle_alpha   90.00
_cell.angle_beta   90.00
_cell.angle_gamma   90.00
#
_symmetry.space_group_name_H-M   'P 1'
#
loop_
_entity.id
_entity.type
_entity.pdbx_description
1 polymer ?
#
loop_
_entity_poly.entity_id
_entity_poly.type
_entity_poly.pdbx_seq_one_letter_code
_entity_poly.pdbx_strand_id
1 'polypeptide(L)'
;HTFTSAQVSAAANAALDHLNAGTQVGSNDYPHQYNNLEDFAFNSGCRAPYYEFPIFRAYVYTGGSPGADRVVIGSWDGTNAAFCDGITHYGATGNAFLQCSNF
;
A
#
# COMPACT_ATOMS: atom_id res chain seq x y z
N HIS A 1 -10.61 10.15 6.48
CA HIS A 1 -9.88 9.95 7.76
C HIS A 1 -8.39 10.06 7.51
N THR A 2 -7.59 10.50 8.47
CA THR A 2 -6.12 10.63 8.32
C THR A 2 -5.38 9.51 9.05
N PHE A 3 -4.24 9.11 8.49
CA PHE A 3 -3.22 8.28 9.13
C PHE A 3 -2.07 9.18 9.60
N THR A 4 -1.30 8.70 10.57
CA THR A 4 -0.06 9.35 10.99
C THR A 4 1.10 8.84 10.14
N SER A 5 2.14 9.66 10.01
CA SER A 5 3.39 9.24 9.34
C SER A 5 3.95 7.93 9.91
N ALA A 6 3.85 7.71 11.22
CA ALA A 6 4.28 6.46 11.86
C ALA A 6 3.48 5.24 11.38
N GLN A 7 2.16 5.36 11.23
CA GLN A 7 1.31 4.28 10.71
C GLN A 7 1.62 3.98 9.24
N VAL A 8 1.85 5.02 8.44
CA VAL A 8 2.24 4.89 7.03
C VAL A 8 3.58 4.19 6.91
N SER A 9 4.59 4.66 7.64
CA SER A 9 5.92 4.03 7.64
C SER A 9 5.87 2.59 8.12
N ALA A 10 5.09 2.28 9.16
CA ALA A 10 4.97 0.91 9.65
C ALA A 10 4.35 -0.03 8.60
N ALA A 11 3.29 0.40 7.91
CA ALA A 11 2.67 -0.40 6.86
C ALA A 11 3.58 -0.53 5.61
N ALA A 12 4.24 0.55 5.20
CA ALA A 12 5.15 0.55 4.05
C ALA A 12 6.39 -0.33 4.32
N ASN A 13 6.95 -0.29 5.54
CA ASN A 13 8.07 -1.14 5.93
C ASN A 13 7.65 -2.61 5.98
N ALA A 14 6.46 -2.93 6.52
CA ALA A 14 5.96 -4.30 6.51
C ALA A 14 5.78 -4.85 5.09
N ALA A 15 5.28 -4.02 4.16
CA ALA A 15 5.21 -4.37 2.75
C ALA A 15 6.60 -4.65 2.16
N LEU A 16 7.59 -3.79 2.43
CA LEU A 16 8.97 -3.99 1.99
C LEU A 16 9.60 -5.26 2.57
N ASP A 17 9.40 -5.53 3.86
CA ASP A 17 9.92 -6.74 4.53
C ASP A 17 9.38 -8.01 3.86
N HIS A 18 8.08 -8.03 3.55
CA HIS A 18 7.45 -9.14 2.84
C HIS A 18 7.97 -9.29 1.40
N LEU A 19 8.14 -8.19 0.65
CA LEU A 19 8.72 -8.23 -0.70
C LEU A 19 10.15 -8.78 -0.68
N ASN A 20 10.99 -8.27 0.21
CA ASN A 20 12.38 -8.70 0.34
C ASN A 20 12.48 -10.17 0.78
N ALA A 21 11.54 -10.64 1.62
CA ALA A 21 11.48 -12.04 2.05
C ALA A 21 10.81 -12.98 1.02
N GLY A 22 10.16 -12.45 -0.02
CA GLY A 22 9.36 -13.24 -0.95
C GLY A 22 8.16 -13.92 -0.27
N THR A 23 7.54 -13.26 0.72
CA THR A 23 6.41 -13.77 1.51
C THR A 23 5.18 -12.89 1.37
N GLN A 24 4.01 -13.43 1.67
CA GLN A 24 2.73 -12.73 1.61
C GLN A 24 1.84 -13.13 2.81
N VAL A 25 0.87 -12.28 3.16
CA VAL A 25 -0.05 -12.45 4.29
C VAL A 25 -1.51 -12.22 3.90
N GLY A 26 -2.39 -12.98 4.57
CA GLY A 26 -3.83 -12.94 4.34
C GLY A 26 -4.27 -13.70 3.08
N SER A 27 -5.58 -13.87 2.90
CA SER A 27 -6.18 -14.61 1.77
C SER A 27 -6.06 -13.91 0.42
N ASN A 28 -5.63 -12.65 0.43
CA ASN A 28 -5.47 -11.80 -0.75
C ASN A 28 -4.00 -11.60 -1.13
N ASP A 29 -3.08 -12.31 -0.45
CA ASP A 29 -1.65 -12.36 -0.74
C ASP A 29 -0.96 -10.99 -0.70
N TYR A 30 -1.08 -10.27 0.42
CA TYR A 30 -0.43 -8.97 0.57
C TYR A 30 1.03 -9.08 1.03
N PRO A 31 1.97 -8.25 0.54
CA PRO A 31 1.81 -7.29 -0.55
C PRO A 31 1.71 -8.01 -1.90
N HIS A 32 0.99 -7.39 -2.82
CA HIS A 32 0.90 -7.84 -4.21
C HIS A 32 0.97 -6.65 -5.17
N GLN A 33 1.26 -6.95 -6.43
CA GLN A 33 1.46 -5.94 -7.46
C GLN A 33 0.18 -5.12 -7.67
N TYR A 34 0.34 -3.79 -7.62
CA TYR A 34 -0.68 -2.80 -7.93
C TYR A 34 -0.43 -2.22 -9.32
N ASN A 35 -1.40 -2.36 -10.22
CA ASN A 35 -1.23 -2.01 -11.63
C ASN A 35 -1.61 -0.56 -11.98
N ASN A 36 -2.10 0.22 -11.02
CA ASN A 36 -2.54 1.61 -11.22
C ASN A 36 -3.53 1.78 -12.38
N LEU A 37 -4.59 0.96 -12.41
CA LEU A 37 -5.61 1.01 -13.47
C LEU A 37 -6.44 2.30 -13.42
N GLU A 38 -6.46 2.95 -12.26
CA GLU A 38 -7.07 4.26 -12.02
C GLU A 38 -6.25 5.44 -12.58
N ASP A 39 -5.02 5.19 -13.07
CA ASP A 39 -4.10 6.20 -13.62
C ASP A 39 -3.75 7.32 -12.63
N PHE A 40 -3.50 6.95 -11.36
CA PHE A 40 -3.06 7.91 -10.34
C PHE A 40 -1.65 8.42 -10.62
N ALA A 41 -1.44 9.70 -10.32
CA ALA A 41 -0.12 10.31 -10.32
C ALA A 41 0.50 10.16 -8.93
N PHE A 42 1.45 9.23 -8.80
CA PHE A 42 2.17 9.00 -7.54
C PHE A 42 3.28 10.01 -7.27
N ASN A 43 3.74 10.06 -6.00
CA ASN A 43 4.80 10.96 -5.57
C ASN A 43 6.06 10.89 -6.44
N SER A 44 6.67 12.06 -6.66
CA SER A 44 7.86 12.18 -7.50
C SER A 44 8.99 11.27 -6.99
N GLY A 45 9.50 10.39 -7.86
CA GLY A 45 10.53 9.42 -7.50
C GLY A 45 10.02 7.98 -7.37
N CYS A 46 8.70 7.78 -7.35
CA CYS A 46 8.11 6.46 -7.46
C CYS A 46 8.06 5.95 -8.90
N ARG A 47 8.42 4.69 -9.07
CA ARG A 47 8.47 3.99 -10.35
C ARG A 47 7.86 2.60 -10.20
N ALA A 48 7.21 2.12 -11.26
CA ALA A 48 6.72 0.75 -11.32
C ALA A 48 7.89 -0.25 -11.25
N PRO A 49 7.67 -1.49 -10.76
CA PRO A 49 6.39 -2.02 -10.28
C PRO A 49 5.95 -1.39 -8.96
N TYR A 50 4.63 -1.24 -8.79
CA TYR A 50 4.02 -0.79 -7.54
C TYR A 50 3.43 -1.99 -6.80
N TYR A 51 3.34 -1.88 -5.49
CA TYR A 51 2.74 -2.89 -4.62
C TYR A 51 1.85 -2.22 -3.58
N GLU A 52 0.69 -2.81 -3.32
CA GLU A 52 -0.23 -2.32 -2.29
C GLU A 52 -0.18 -3.18 -1.02
N PHE A 53 -0.40 -2.55 0.14
CA PHE A 53 -0.48 -3.22 1.42
C PHE A 53 -1.52 -2.56 2.35
N PRO A 54 -2.34 -3.33 3.09
CA PRO A 54 -3.34 -2.77 3.99
C PRO A 54 -2.75 -1.91 5.12
N ILE A 55 -3.38 -0.78 5.39
CA ILE A 55 -3.03 0.11 6.50
C ILE A 55 -4.17 0.21 7.51
N PHE A 56 -3.83 0.08 8.79
CA PHE A 56 -4.75 0.24 9.91
C PHE A 56 -4.18 1.22 10.93
N ARG A 57 -5.06 1.81 11.73
CA ARG A 57 -4.66 2.79 12.76
C ARG A 57 -4.06 2.14 14.00
N ALA A 58 -4.53 0.95 14.35
CA ALA A 58 -4.20 0.32 15.63
C ALA A 58 -3.10 -0.75 15.52
N TYR A 59 -2.83 -1.27 14.32
CA TYR A 59 -1.92 -2.39 14.13
C TYR A 59 -1.36 -2.41 12.70
N VAL A 60 -0.27 -3.18 12.51
CA VAL A 60 0.24 -3.55 11.18
C VAL A 60 -0.49 -4.81 10.74
N TYR A 61 -0.97 -4.83 9.49
CA TYR A 61 -1.73 -5.95 8.96
C TYR A 61 -0.91 -7.23 8.90
N THR A 62 -1.47 -8.33 9.42
CA THR A 62 -0.84 -9.67 9.41
C THR A 62 -1.74 -10.74 8.79
N GLY A 63 -2.82 -10.34 8.10
CA GLY A 63 -3.85 -11.24 7.57
C GLY A 63 -5.26 -10.92 8.08
N GLY A 64 -6.27 -11.57 7.49
CA GLY A 64 -7.68 -11.34 7.80
C GLY A 64 -8.36 -10.41 6.79
N SER A 65 -9.34 -9.62 7.23
CA SER A 65 -9.98 -8.64 6.36
C SER A 65 -9.05 -7.43 6.15
N PRO A 66 -8.76 -7.03 4.90
CA PRO A 66 -7.78 -5.98 4.62
C PRO A 66 -8.32 -4.55 4.81
N GLY A 67 -9.61 -4.38 5.12
CA GLY A 67 -10.23 -3.06 5.16
C GLY A 67 -10.17 -2.33 3.81
N ALA A 68 -10.44 -1.02 3.81
CA ALA A 68 -10.56 -0.22 2.58
C ALA A 68 -9.27 0.48 2.15
N ASP A 69 -8.35 0.74 3.08
CA ASP A 69 -7.20 1.63 2.86
C ASP A 69 -5.92 0.83 2.57
N ARG A 70 -5.09 1.33 1.66
CA ARG A 70 -3.78 0.76 1.33
C ARG A 70 -2.71 1.83 1.33
N VAL A 71 -1.48 1.45 1.69
CA VAL A 71 -0.27 2.14 1.23
C VAL A 71 0.17 1.52 -0.09
N VAL A 72 0.73 2.35 -0.97
CA VAL A 72 1.38 1.94 -2.20
C VAL A 72 2.87 2.20 -2.04
N ILE A 73 3.68 1.16 -2.24
CA ILE A 73 5.14 1.28 -2.36
C ILE A 73 5.56 0.97 -3.79
N GLY A 74 6.73 1.48 -4.18
CA GLY A 74 7.29 1.31 -5.52
C GLY A 74 8.77 1.58 -5.54
N SER A 75 9.36 1.69 -6.74
CA SER A 75 10.80 1.81 -6.94
C SER A 75 11.59 0.70 -6.22
N TRP A 76 11.01 -0.50 -6.15
CA TRP A 76 11.65 -1.61 -5.46
C TRP A 76 12.86 -2.11 -6.24
N ASP A 77 14.03 -2.13 -5.59
CA ASP A 77 15.31 -2.54 -6.19
C ASP A 77 15.79 -3.94 -5.75
N GLY A 78 14.94 -4.67 -5.01
CA GLY A 78 15.28 -5.95 -4.40
C GLY A 78 15.67 -5.85 -2.92
N THR A 79 15.86 -4.64 -2.38
CA THR A 79 16.19 -4.42 -0.96
C THR A 79 15.49 -3.20 -0.37
N ASN A 80 15.26 -2.17 -1.17
CA ASN A 80 14.61 -0.92 -0.76
C ASN A 80 13.39 -0.66 -1.63
N ALA A 81 12.42 0.06 -1.08
CA ALA A 81 11.30 0.63 -1.83
C ALA A 81 10.97 2.02 -1.28
N ALA A 82 10.32 2.84 -2.09
CA ALA A 82 9.79 4.14 -1.70
C ALA A 82 8.30 4.04 -1.40
N PHE A 83 7.83 4.77 -0.39
CA PHE A 83 6.41 5.06 -0.24
C PHE A 83 5.97 6.00 -1.36
N CYS A 84 4.93 5.58 -2.10
CA CYS A 84 4.43 6.29 -3.27
C CYS A 84 3.20 7.11 -2.98
N ASP A 85 2.20 6.51 -2.35
CA ASP A 85 0.99 7.18 -1.90
C ASP A 85 0.17 6.22 -1.04
N GLY A 86 -1.01 6.65 -0.59
CA GLY A 86 -2.04 5.71 -0.22
C GLY A 86 -3.36 5.93 -0.95
N ILE A 87 -4.12 4.86 -0.99
CA ILE A 87 -5.35 4.74 -1.77
C ILE A 87 -6.45 4.14 -0.89
N THR A 88 -7.70 4.39 -1.22
CA THR A 88 -8.85 3.89 -0.46
C THR A 88 -10.01 3.49 -1.35
N HIS A 89 -10.69 2.40 -1.00
CA HIS A 89 -12.01 2.09 -1.57
C HIS A 89 -13.12 3.00 -0.99
N TYR A 90 -12.86 3.74 0.09
CA TYR A 90 -13.88 4.56 0.72
C TYR A 90 -14.35 5.69 -0.22
N GLY A 91 -15.62 5.63 -0.62
CA GLY A 91 -16.21 6.58 -1.57
C GLY A 91 -15.95 6.23 -3.04
N ALA A 92 -15.20 5.17 -3.33
CA ALA A 92 -15.05 4.62 -4.67
C ALA A 92 -16.25 3.74 -5.04
N THR A 93 -16.49 3.55 -6.34
CA THR A 93 -17.52 2.65 -6.85
C THR A 93 -16.93 1.29 -7.22
N GLY A 94 -17.59 0.21 -6.80
CA GLY A 94 -17.14 -1.15 -7.12
C GLY A 94 -15.80 -1.48 -6.44
N ASN A 95 -14.84 -1.96 -7.22
CA ASN A 95 -13.50 -2.33 -6.75
C ASN A 95 -12.43 -1.26 -7.07
N ALA A 96 -12.84 -0.08 -7.52
CA ALA A 96 -11.90 1.01 -7.81
C ALA A 96 -11.35 1.60 -6.50
N PHE A 97 -10.20 2.25 -6.60
CA PHE A 97 -9.66 3.08 -5.55
C PHE A 97 -9.89 4.57 -5.82
N LEU A 98 -9.69 5.38 -4.77
CA LEU A 98 -9.43 6.81 -4.84
C LEU A 98 -8.07 7.08 -4.20
N GLN A 99 -7.33 8.06 -4.73
CA GLN A 99 -6.10 8.55 -4.12
C GLN A 99 -6.45 9.37 -2.89
N CYS A 100 -5.77 9.11 -1.78
CA CYS A 100 -6.02 9.86 -0.54
C CYS A 100 -5.33 11.22 -0.62
N SER A 101 -6.07 12.29 -0.33
CA SER A 101 -5.56 13.67 -0.41
C SER A 101 -4.75 14.11 0.81
N ASN A 102 -4.75 13.33 1.90
CA ASN A 102 -3.99 13.63 3.13
C ASN A 102 -3.48 12.34 3.78
N PHE A 103 -2.21 12.06 3.57
CA PHE A 103 -1.42 11.02 4.23
C PHE A 103 -0.27 11.62 5.03
#